data_AF-A0A514XJP7-F1
#
_entry.id   AF-A0A514XJP7-F1
#
_cell.length_a   1.000
_cell.length_b   1.000
_cell.length_c   1.000
_cell.angle_alpha   90.00
_cell.angle_beta   90.00
_cell.angle_gamma   90.00
#
_symmetry.space_group_name_H-M   'P 1'
#
loop_
_entity.id
_entity.type
_entity.pdbx_description
1 polymer ?
#
loop_
_entity_poly.entity_id
_entity_poly.type
_entity_poly.pdbx_seq_one_letter_code
_entity_poly.pdbx_strand_id
1 'polypeptide(L)'
;MATLSKILKSVLGFVLLVAIVWVVLANYSVIFSKTVVGEVINVERVELPVALIARAGGELNEKVFSFAISIKDDTTNELFAATSEDRQWAIVQKGQCAEAVYLPYPPWELKKRGTYFGARLVKLYECPKK
;
A
#
# COMPACT_ATOMS: atom_id res chain seq x y z
N MET A 1 -47.61 6.59 17.59
CA MET A 1 -46.22 6.74 18.09
C MET A 1 -45.35 5.49 17.91
N ALA A 2 -45.88 4.26 17.97
CA ALA A 2 -45.08 3.03 17.85
C ALA A 2 -44.48 2.78 16.44
N THR A 3 -45.16 3.23 15.37
CA THR A 3 -44.70 3.09 13.98
C THR A 3 -43.56 4.05 13.63
N LEU A 4 -43.62 5.31 14.09
CA LEU A 4 -42.58 6.31 13.82
C LEU A 4 -41.23 5.94 14.46
N SER A 5 -41.25 5.39 15.69
CA SER A 5 -40.05 4.91 16.39
C SER A 5 -39.40 3.71 15.70
N LYS A 6 -40.19 2.79 15.15
CA LYS A 6 -39.68 1.65 14.37
C LYS A 6 -39.05 2.10 13.04
N ILE A 7 -39.67 3.04 12.35
CA ILE A 7 -39.13 3.62 11.10
C ILE A 7 -37.84 4.38 11.40
N LEU A 8 -37.79 5.21 12.45
CA LEU A 8 -36.59 5.95 12.83
C LEU A 8 -35.42 5.02 13.20
N LYS A 9 -35.67 3.93 13.95
CA LYS A 9 -34.65 2.92 14.25
C LYS A 9 -34.16 2.18 13.00
N SER A 10 -35.06 1.90 12.05
CA SER A 10 -34.70 1.28 10.77
C SER A 10 -33.84 2.22 9.91
N VAL A 11 -34.22 3.50 9.81
CA VAL A 11 -33.44 4.53 9.10
C VAL A 11 -32.09 4.74 9.77
N LEU A 12 -32.03 4.83 11.10
CA LEU A 12 -30.78 4.96 11.84
C LEU A 12 -29.88 3.73 11.64
N GLY A 13 -30.46 2.53 11.66
CA GLY A 13 -29.74 1.29 11.36
C GLY A 13 -29.16 1.28 9.93
N PHE A 14 -29.93 1.75 8.95
CA PHE A 14 -29.47 1.87 7.57
C PHE A 14 -28.34 2.89 7.41
N VAL A 15 -28.47 4.06 8.03
CA VAL A 15 -27.42 5.10 8.03
C VAL A 15 -26.12 4.56 8.63
N LEU A 16 -26.22 3.80 9.72
CA LEU A 16 -25.05 3.21 10.38
C LEU A 16 -24.40 2.13 9.51
N LEU A 17 -25.20 1.33 8.80
CA LEU A 17 -24.71 0.33 7.85
C LEU A 17 -23.99 1.00 6.67
N VAL A 18 -24.56 2.07 6.10
CA VAL A 18 -23.92 2.86 5.04
C VAL A 18 -22.60 3.48 5.54
N ALA A 19 -22.57 3.99 6.77
CA ALA A 19 -21.34 4.53 7.36
C ALA A 19 -20.25 3.45 7.52
N ILE A 20 -20.60 2.24 7.96
CA ILE A 20 -19.65 1.12 8.06
C ILE A 20 -19.12 0.75 6.68
N VAL A 21 -19.99 0.61 5.69
CA VAL A 21 -19.59 0.30 4.31
C VAL A 21 -18.66 1.39 3.78
N TRP A 22 -18.98 2.66 4.00
CA TRP A 22 -18.14 3.78 3.61
C TRP A 22 -16.75 3.71 4.24
N VAL A 23 -16.66 3.43 5.55
CA VAL A 23 -15.38 3.29 6.26
C VAL A 23 -14.54 2.14 5.70
N VAL A 24 -15.17 1.00 5.42
CA VAL A 24 -14.49 -0.17 4.82
C VAL A 24 -13.98 0.16 3.42
N LEU A 25 -14.78 0.85 2.60
CA LEU A 25 -14.36 1.27 1.26
C LEU A 25 -13.21 2.28 1.35
N ALA A 26 -13.28 3.26 2.24
CA ALA A 26 -12.22 4.27 2.39
C ALA A 26 -10.89 3.67 2.89
N ASN A 27 -10.93 2.60 3.70
CA ASN A 27 -9.74 2.00 4.32
C ASN A 27 -9.39 0.61 3.77
N TYR A 28 -9.92 0.25 2.59
CA TYR A 28 -9.75 -1.07 2.00
C TYR A 28 -8.27 -1.49 1.90
N SER A 29 -7.41 -0.59 1.46
CA SER A 29 -5.98 -0.86 1.26
C SER A 29 -5.25 -1.23 2.56
N VAL A 30 -5.69 -0.69 3.70
CA VAL A 30 -5.10 -0.97 5.01
C VAL A 30 -5.65 -2.27 5.57
N ILE A 31 -6.97 -2.46 5.48
CA ILE A 31 -7.68 -3.63 6.00
C ILE A 31 -7.24 -4.91 5.26
N PHE A 32 -7.12 -4.84 3.94
CA PHE A 32 -6.76 -5.98 3.09
C PHE A 32 -5.27 -5.98 2.71
N SER A 33 -4.44 -5.32 3.50
CA SER A 33 -3.00 -5.31 3.27
C SER A 33 -2.41 -6.73 3.34
N LYS A 34 -1.42 -7.01 2.49
CA LYS A 34 -0.76 -8.32 2.40
C LYS A 34 0.66 -8.21 2.93
N THR A 35 1.00 -8.97 3.95
CA THR A 35 2.39 -9.10 4.42
C THR A 35 3.12 -10.12 3.56
N VAL A 36 4.29 -9.73 3.07
CA VAL A 36 5.20 -10.57 2.27
C VAL A 36 6.55 -10.60 2.97
N VAL A 37 7.10 -11.80 3.11
CA VAL A 37 8.38 -12.04 3.75
C VAL A 37 9.28 -12.78 2.77
N GLY A 38 10.47 -12.24 2.52
CA GLY A 38 11.48 -12.95 1.74
C GLY A 38 12.58 -12.04 1.20
N GLU A 39 13.29 -12.55 0.18
CA GLU A 39 14.47 -11.90 -0.37
C GLU A 39 14.12 -10.71 -1.26
N VAL A 40 14.80 -9.59 -1.02
CA VAL A 40 14.70 -8.39 -1.84
C VAL A 40 15.49 -8.59 -3.12
N ILE A 41 14.77 -8.75 -4.23
CA ILE A 41 15.36 -9.00 -5.56
C ILE A 41 15.79 -7.70 -6.23
N ASN A 42 15.03 -6.62 -6.02
CA ASN A 42 15.35 -5.32 -6.58
C ASN A 42 14.80 -4.18 -5.72
N VAL A 43 15.59 -3.11 -5.59
CA VAL A 43 15.17 -1.81 -5.06
C VAL A 43 15.78 -0.74 -5.96
N GLU A 44 14.95 -0.06 -6.72
CA GLU A 44 15.37 1.01 -7.62
C GLU A 44 14.73 2.32 -7.19
N ARG A 45 15.52 3.39 -7.12
CA ARG A 45 14.99 4.73 -6.94
C ARG A 45 14.44 5.23 -8.27
N VAL A 46 13.16 5.56 -8.30
CA VAL A 46 12.52 6.20 -9.45
C VAL A 46 12.86 7.69 -9.42
N GLU A 47 13.85 8.08 -10.22
CA GLU A 47 14.23 9.48 -10.37
C GLU A 47 13.18 10.21 -11.21
N LEU A 48 12.31 10.97 -10.57
CA LEU A 48 11.48 11.94 -11.29
C LEU A 48 12.36 13.12 -11.73
N PRO A 49 12.26 13.58 -12.99
CA PRO A 49 13.09 14.68 -13.49
C PRO A 49 12.77 15.99 -12.76
N VAL A 50 13.50 16.24 -11.68
CA VAL A 50 13.30 17.35 -10.73
C VAL A 50 13.47 18.73 -11.39
N ALA A 51 14.23 18.79 -12.49
CA ALA A 51 14.53 20.02 -13.22
C ALA A 51 13.29 20.72 -13.81
N LEU A 52 12.21 19.98 -14.10
CA LEU A 52 10.96 20.54 -14.62
C LEU A 52 10.00 21.00 -13.51
N ILE A 53 10.10 20.42 -12.32
CA ILE A 53 9.21 20.70 -11.18
C ILE A 53 9.65 21.97 -10.44
N ALA A 54 10.96 22.17 -10.27
CA ALA A 54 11.51 23.36 -9.61
C ALA A 54 11.26 24.68 -10.37
N ARG A 55 11.12 24.64 -11.71
CA ARG A 55 10.79 25.81 -12.53
C ARG A 55 9.32 26.23 -12.44
N ALA A 56 8.44 25.35 -11.98
CA ALA A 56 6.99 25.58 -11.93
C ALA A 56 6.49 26.05 -10.55
N GLY A 57 7.38 26.29 -9.58
CA GLY A 57 6.99 26.77 -8.25
C GLY A 57 6.20 25.76 -7.39
N GLY A 58 6.18 24.48 -7.78
CA GLY A 58 5.49 23.42 -7.05
C GLY A 58 6.32 22.90 -5.87
N GLU A 59 5.67 22.64 -4.73
CA GLU A 59 6.30 22.08 -3.54
C GLU A 59 7.03 20.76 -3.83
N LEU A 60 8.34 20.72 -3.55
CA LEU A 60 9.27 19.64 -3.87
C LEU A 60 9.26 18.47 -2.85
N ASN A 61 8.23 18.31 -2.03
CA ASN A 61 8.42 17.65 -0.74
C ASN A 61 8.10 16.13 -0.63
N GLU A 62 7.40 15.50 -1.56
CA GLU A 62 7.07 14.06 -1.43
C GLU A 62 7.51 13.19 -2.62
N LYS A 63 7.49 13.72 -3.85
CA LYS A 63 7.77 12.93 -5.05
C LYS A 63 9.26 12.60 -5.30
N VAL A 64 10.18 13.09 -4.47
CA VAL A 64 11.64 12.91 -4.69
C VAL A 64 12.12 11.52 -4.21
N PHE A 65 11.29 10.77 -3.50
CA PHE A 65 11.64 9.49 -2.89
C PHE A 65 10.68 8.38 -3.30
N SER A 66 10.49 8.17 -4.60
CA SER A 66 9.77 7.01 -5.10
C SER A 66 10.74 5.85 -5.33
N PHE A 67 10.40 4.66 -4.84
CA PHE A 67 11.16 3.43 -4.97
C PHE A 67 10.31 2.37 -5.66
N ALA A 68 10.86 1.70 -6.67
CA ALA A 68 10.32 0.48 -7.24
C ALA A 68 10.97 -0.71 -6.53
N ILE A 69 10.15 -1.56 -5.93
CA ILE A 69 10.61 -2.61 -5.02
C ILE A 69 10.08 -3.94 -5.52
N SER A 70 10.90 -4.97 -5.47
CA SER A 70 10.48 -6.34 -5.72
C SER A 70 11.04 -7.31 -4.67
N ILE A 71 10.14 -8.07 -4.07
CA ILE A 71 10.45 -9.09 -3.06
C ILE A 71 9.97 -10.45 -3.56
N LYS A 72 10.84 -11.45 -3.47
CA LYS A 72 10.47 -12.84 -3.69
C LYS A 72 10.01 -13.43 -2.37
N ASP A 73 8.77 -13.89 -2.33
CA ASP A 73 8.23 -14.57 -1.16
C ASP A 73 8.90 -15.95 -0.99
N ASP A 74 9.38 -16.23 0.22
CA ASP A 74 10.05 -17.48 0.55
C ASP A 74 9.10 -18.68 0.51
N THR A 75 7.81 -18.46 0.78
CA THR A 75 6.81 -19.54 0.87
C THR A 75 6.21 -19.89 -0.49
N THR A 76 5.79 -18.88 -1.25
CA THR A 76 5.10 -19.07 -2.53
C THR A 76 6.04 -19.06 -3.73
N ASN A 77 7.30 -18.61 -3.56
CA ASN A 77 8.24 -18.29 -4.64
C ASN A 77 7.70 -17.26 -5.65
N GLU A 78 6.62 -16.55 -5.32
CA GLU A 78 6.06 -15.48 -6.16
C GLU A 78 6.87 -14.19 -5.97
N LEU A 79 6.95 -13.40 -7.04
CA LEU A 79 7.56 -12.07 -7.02
C LEU A 79 6.46 -11.03 -6.80
N PHE A 80 6.53 -10.35 -5.67
CA PHE A 80 5.70 -9.19 -5.38
C PHE A 80 6.44 -7.93 -5.79
N ALA A 81 5.74 -7.03 -6.48
CA ALA A 81 6.28 -5.76 -6.91
C ALA A 81 5.31 -4.63 -6.58
N ALA A 82 5.86 -3.52 -6.10
CA ALA A 82 5.11 -2.30 -5.80
C ALA A 82 6.02 -1.08 -5.87
N THR A 83 5.39 0.07 -6.02
CA THR A 83 6.04 1.36 -5.75
C THR A 83 5.90 1.71 -4.27
N SER A 84 6.86 2.44 -3.71
CA SER A 84 6.75 3.03 -2.38
C SER A 84 7.32 4.43 -2.36
N GLU A 85 6.79 5.27 -1.49
CA GLU A 85 7.31 6.61 -1.22
C GLU A 85 8.08 6.67 0.12
N ASP A 86 8.27 5.51 0.76
CA ASP A 86 8.91 5.41 2.06
C ASP A 86 10.44 5.45 1.93
N ARG A 87 11.05 6.43 2.60
CA ARG A 87 12.51 6.64 2.65
C ARG A 87 13.25 5.48 3.31
N GLN A 88 12.58 4.65 4.10
CA GLN A 88 13.19 3.45 4.70
C GLN A 88 13.70 2.48 3.63
N TRP A 89 13.14 2.49 2.41
CA TRP A 89 13.63 1.67 1.31
C TRP A 89 15.00 2.12 0.78
N ALA A 90 15.45 3.34 1.09
CA ALA A 90 16.72 3.87 0.61
C ALA A 90 17.95 3.10 1.14
N ILE A 91 17.82 2.43 2.28
CA ILE A 91 18.91 1.66 2.91
C ILE A 91 18.88 0.17 2.55
N VAL A 92 17.80 -0.30 1.91
CA VAL A 92 17.60 -1.70 1.59
C VAL A 92 18.45 -2.07 0.40
N GLN A 93 19.20 -3.16 0.52
CA GLN A 93 20.04 -3.67 -0.54
C GLN A 93 19.48 -4.98 -1.10
N LYS A 94 19.77 -5.23 -2.37
CA LYS A 94 19.46 -6.50 -3.02
C LYS A 94 20.14 -7.66 -2.28
N GLY A 95 19.41 -8.75 -2.08
CA GLY A 95 19.88 -9.95 -1.39
C GLY A 95 19.68 -9.94 0.13
N GLN A 96 19.17 -8.84 0.69
CA GLN A 96 18.68 -8.82 2.08
C GLN A 96 17.27 -9.38 2.16
N CYS A 97 16.87 -9.83 3.35
CA CYS A 97 15.52 -10.32 3.58
C CYS A 97 14.69 -9.21 4.26
N ALA A 98 13.47 -9.04 3.77
CA ALA A 98 12.56 -8.01 4.28
C ALA A 98 11.18 -8.59 4.53
N GLU A 99 10.55 -8.08 5.58
CA GLU A 99 9.13 -8.18 5.81
C GLU A 99 8.50 -6.86 5.39
N ALA A 100 7.59 -6.92 4.42
CA ALA A 100 6.95 -5.75 3.84
C ALA A 100 5.45 -5.94 3.73
N VAL A 101 4.70 -4.86 3.99
CA VAL A 101 3.25 -4.81 3.85
C VAL A 101 2.91 -4.14 2.53
N TYR A 102 2.30 -4.92 1.65
CA TYR A 102 1.81 -4.50 0.35
C TYR A 102 0.37 -4.02 0.45
N LEU A 103 0.11 -2.81 -0.04
CA LEU A 103 -1.19 -2.16 -0.02
C LEU A 103 -1.89 -2.38 -1.38
N PRO A 104 -2.93 -3.22 -1.45
CA PRO A 104 -3.58 -3.51 -2.71
C PRO A 104 -4.42 -2.32 -3.17
N TYR A 105 -4.50 -2.15 -4.49
CA TYR A 105 -5.53 -1.30 -5.05
C TYR A 105 -6.92 -1.85 -4.75
N PRO A 106 -7.89 -0.98 -4.46
CA PRO A 106 -9.25 -1.44 -4.24
C PRO A 106 -9.87 -2.12 -5.46
N PRO A 107 -10.78 -3.08 -5.27
CA PRO A 107 -11.35 -3.87 -6.35
C PRO A 107 -12.25 -3.08 -7.30
N TRP A 108 -12.73 -1.91 -6.89
CA TRP A 108 -13.48 -0.99 -7.77
C TRP A 108 -12.59 -0.26 -8.78
N GLU A 109 -11.28 -0.21 -8.57
CA GLU A 109 -10.31 0.25 -9.57
C GLU A 109 -9.98 -0.88 -10.55
N LEU A 110 -10.89 -1.16 -11.47
CA LEU A 110 -10.82 -2.30 -12.39
C LEU A 110 -9.52 -2.36 -13.20
N LYS A 111 -8.92 -1.21 -13.53
CA LYS A 111 -7.67 -1.13 -14.30
C LYS A 111 -6.44 -1.59 -13.53
N LYS A 112 -6.50 -1.56 -12.19
CA LYS A 112 -5.37 -1.83 -11.29
C LYS A 112 -5.66 -3.03 -10.38
N ARG A 113 -6.69 -3.80 -10.70
CA ARG A 113 -7.12 -4.96 -9.90
C ARG A 113 -5.97 -5.97 -9.80
N GLY A 114 -5.65 -6.38 -8.57
CA GLY A 114 -4.58 -7.34 -8.32
C GLY A 114 -3.17 -6.74 -8.33
N THR A 115 -3.05 -5.40 -8.38
CA THR A 115 -1.78 -4.70 -8.23
C THR A 115 -1.70 -3.97 -6.89
N TYR A 116 -0.48 -3.58 -6.51
CA TYR A 116 -0.19 -2.88 -5.26
C TYR A 116 0.30 -1.46 -5.56
N PHE A 117 -0.21 -0.47 -4.83
CA PHE A 117 0.22 0.93 -4.99
C PHE A 117 1.34 1.32 -4.04
N GLY A 118 1.52 0.54 -2.98
CA GLY A 118 2.40 0.84 -1.88
C GLY A 118 3.02 -0.43 -1.31
N ALA A 119 4.29 -0.36 -0.94
CA ALA A 119 4.91 -1.33 -0.04
C ALA A 119 5.58 -0.61 1.12
N ARG A 120 5.27 -1.04 2.35
CA ARG A 120 5.85 -0.50 3.58
C ARG A 120 6.83 -1.49 4.16
N LEU A 121 8.03 -1.04 4.49
CA LEU A 121 9.02 -1.87 5.17
C LEU A 121 8.61 -2.01 6.64
N VAL A 122 8.46 -3.25 7.12
CA VAL A 122 8.20 -3.54 8.54
C VAL A 122 9.49 -3.95 9.23
N LYS A 123 10.25 -4.83 8.58
CA LYS A 123 11.49 -5.37 9.12
C LYS A 123 12.50 -5.63 8.01
N LEU A 124 13.77 -5.38 8.29
CA LEU A 124 14.90 -5.71 7.43
C LEU A 124 15.87 -6.58 8.23
N TYR A 125 16.34 -7.67 7.64
CA TYR A 125 17.25 -8.60 8.28
C TYR A 125 18.12 -9.32 7.25
N GLU A 126 19.21 -9.93 7.72
CA GLU A 126 20.05 -10.75 6.85
C GLU A 126 19.35 -12.05 6.50
N CYS A 127 19.36 -12.43 5.22
CA CYS A 127 18.81 -13.72 4.83
C CYS A 127 19.61 -14.86 5.49
N PRO A 128 18.94 -15.90 6.01
CA PRO A 128 19.65 -17.07 6.52
C PRO A 128 20.50 -17.66 5.40
N LYS A 129 21.78 -17.94 5.70
CA LYS A 129 22.67 -18.61 4.75
C LYS A 129 22.07 -19.97 4.41
N LYS A 130 21.73 -20.17 3.13
CA LYS A 130 21.31 -21.47 2.58
C LYS A 130 22.50 -22.41 2.49
#